data_AF-A0AAP0S2I4-F1
#
_entry.id   AF-A0AAP0S2I4-F1
#
_cell.length_a   1.000
_cell.length_b   1.000
_cell.length_c   1.000
_cell.angle_alpha   90.00
_cell.angle_beta   90.00
_cell.angle_gamma   90.00
#
_symmetry.space_group_name_H-M   'P 1'
#
loop_
_entity.id
_entity.type
_entity.pdbx_description
1 polymer ?
#
loop_
_entity_poly.entity_id
_entity_poly.type
_entity_poly.pdbx_seq_one_letter_code
_entity_poly.pdbx_strand_id
1 'polypeptide(L)'
;MFEEPGKLVNGTLNWAAARRGDPNGSLIVVSFDLAEEVFDEVPQPDYGIGNYKLFVGVLKDCLCMICDRGGNCVDVWMMKEYGVKESWSKLVSMPYMPEMMPIDFSRSLCFLKYGGILMYFGNILVLYDLNEKTFKYPMLNDVRGCHEADVYLETLVSPNAYNGIGR
;
A
#
# COMPACT_ATOMS: atom_id res chain seq x y z
N MET A 1 11.95 10.92 -4.37
CA MET A 1 10.91 9.90 -4.58
C MET A 1 11.23 8.81 -3.58
N PHE A 2 10.43 8.66 -2.53
CA PHE A 2 10.64 7.56 -1.58
C PHE A 2 10.25 6.28 -2.30
N GLU A 3 11.18 5.36 -2.47
CA GLU A 3 10.94 4.06 -3.09
C GLU A 3 10.18 3.19 -2.08
N GLU A 4 8.94 2.79 -2.41
CA GLU A 4 8.17 1.86 -1.60
C GLU A 4 8.87 0.49 -1.57
N PRO A 5 9.01 -0.15 -0.39
CA PRO A 5 9.59 -1.48 -0.31
C PRO A 5 8.68 -2.49 -1.02
N GLY A 6 9.33 -3.47 -1.67
CA GLY A 6 8.67 -4.53 -2.42
C GLY A 6 7.74 -5.36 -1.55
N LYS A 7 6.63 -5.79 -2.12
CA LYS A 7 5.59 -6.55 -1.43
C LYS A 7 5.69 -8.02 -1.82
N LEU A 8 6.03 -8.88 -0.87
CA LEU A 8 6.17 -10.32 -1.10
C LEU A 8 4.79 -10.98 -1.14
N VAL A 9 4.43 -11.56 -2.29
CA VAL A 9 3.20 -12.35 -2.48
C VAL A 9 3.53 -13.51 -3.41
N ASN A 10 3.08 -14.72 -3.04
CA ASN A 10 3.21 -15.92 -3.88
C ASN A 10 4.65 -16.17 -4.40
N GLY A 11 5.67 -15.96 -3.55
CA GLY A 11 7.09 -16.15 -3.93
C GLY A 11 7.71 -15.02 -4.76
N THR A 12 6.96 -13.95 -5.02
CA THR A 12 7.41 -12.82 -5.85
C THR A 12 7.42 -11.51 -5.07
N LEU A 13 8.40 -10.65 -5.33
CA LEU A 13 8.41 -9.27 -4.84
C LEU A 13 7.70 -8.36 -5.84
N ASN A 14 6.85 -7.46 -5.36
CA ASN A 14 5.98 -6.63 -6.20
C ASN A 14 6.12 -5.14 -5.90
N TRP A 15 6.16 -4.30 -6.94
CA TRP A 15 6.28 -2.84 -6.84
C TRP A 15 5.35 -2.12 -7.81
N ALA A 16 4.92 -0.93 -7.42
CA ALA A 16 4.40 0.06 -8.37
C ALA A 16 5.57 0.77 -9.05
N ALA A 17 5.55 0.89 -10.37
CA ALA A 17 6.59 1.55 -11.13
C ALA A 17 6.01 2.41 -12.26
N ALA A 18 6.71 3.48 -12.63
CA ALA A 18 6.35 4.25 -13.82
C ALA A 18 6.96 3.59 -15.07
N ARG A 19 6.16 3.48 -16.14
CA ARG A 19 6.67 2.97 -17.42
C ARG A 19 7.61 4.00 -18.04
N ARG A 20 8.87 3.60 -18.23
CA ARG A 20 9.90 4.48 -18.80
C ARG A 20 9.53 4.88 -20.22
N GLY A 21 9.57 6.17 -20.51
CA GLY A 21 9.32 6.71 -21.85
C GLY A 21 7.84 6.86 -22.23
N ASP A 22 6.91 6.56 -21.31
CA ASP A 22 5.50 6.91 -21.52
C ASP A 22 5.26 8.37 -21.13
N PRO A 23 4.91 9.27 -22.08
CA PRO A 23 4.63 10.67 -21.79
C PRO A 23 3.40 10.85 -20.88
N ASN A 24 2.52 9.85 -20.79
CA ASN A 24 1.37 9.87 -19.88
C ASN A 24 1.74 9.39 -18.46
N GLY A 25 2.96 8.89 -18.27
CA GLY A 25 3.41 8.37 -16.97
C GLY A 25 2.60 7.17 -16.48
N SER A 26 2.22 6.24 -17.37
CA SER A 26 1.45 5.06 -16.95
C SER A 26 2.17 4.31 -15.83
N LEU A 27 1.38 3.93 -14.83
CA LEU A 27 1.85 3.15 -13.70
C LEU A 27 1.60 1.68 -13.96
N ILE A 28 2.62 0.88 -13.70
CA ILE A 28 2.59 -0.58 -13.81
C ILE A 28 2.89 -1.24 -12.48
N VAL A 29 2.45 -2.48 -12.35
CA VAL A 29 2.90 -3.36 -11.27
C VAL A 29 3.92 -4.31 -11.85
N VAL A 30 5.13 -4.30 -11.30
CA VAL A 30 6.22 -5.20 -11.71
C VAL A 30 6.42 -6.22 -10.60
N SER A 31 6.60 -7.47 -10.98
CA SER A 31 7.01 -8.56 -10.10
C SER A 31 8.46 -8.98 -10.37
N PHE A 32 9.12 -9.49 -9.34
CA PHE A 32 10.37 -10.23 -9.44
C PHE A 32 10.17 -11.59 -8.77
N ASP A 33 10.27 -12.66 -9.56
CA ASP A 33 10.19 -14.03 -9.07
C ASP A 33 11.50 -14.42 -8.40
N LEU A 34 11.44 -14.79 -7.12
CA LEU A 34 12.63 -15.13 -6.34
C LEU A 34 13.20 -16.52 -6.66
N ALA A 35 12.41 -17.41 -7.25
CA ALA A 35 12.84 -18.75 -7.63
C ALA A 35 13.45 -18.77 -9.04
N GLU A 36 12.79 -18.11 -9.98
CA GLU A 36 13.20 -18.08 -11.38
C GLU A 36 14.11 -16.88 -11.72
N GLU A 37 14.24 -15.91 -10.80
CA GLU A 37 15.03 -14.68 -10.96
C GLU A 37 14.63 -13.83 -12.18
N VAL A 38 13.34 -13.82 -12.52
CA VAL A 38 12.79 -13.08 -13.67
C VAL A 38 11.88 -11.95 -13.23
N PHE A 39 11.88 -10.88 -14.03
CA PHE A 39 10.92 -9.78 -13.89
C PHE A 39 9.74 -9.99 -14.84
N ASP A 40 8.53 -9.70 -14.37
CA ASP A 40 7.33 -9.71 -15.20
C ASP A 40 6.39 -8.55 -14.84
N GLU A 41 5.44 -8.25 -15.72
CA GLU A 41 4.38 -7.29 -15.46
C GLU A 41 3.15 -8.02 -14.89
N VAL A 42 2.69 -7.59 -13.71
CA VAL A 42 1.49 -8.14 -13.10
C VAL A 42 0.26 -7.50 -13.76
N PRO A 43 -0.72 -8.30 -14.22
CA PRO A 43 -1.93 -7.74 -14.82
C PRO A 43 -2.68 -6.89 -13.81
N GLN A 44 -3.16 -5.72 -14.26
CA GLN A 44 -3.87 -4.75 -13.44
C GLN A 44 -5.39 -4.88 -13.59
N PRO A 45 -6.17 -4.47 -12.57
CA PRO A 45 -7.62 -4.31 -12.72
C PRO A 45 -7.97 -3.20 -13.69
N ASP A 46 -9.21 -3.21 -14.18
CA ASP A 46 -9.78 -2.05 -14.87
C ASP A 46 -10.25 -1.02 -13.84
N TYR A 47 -9.45 0.03 -13.65
CA TYR A 47 -9.76 1.16 -12.79
C TYR A 47 -10.19 2.42 -13.58
N GLY A 48 -10.39 2.32 -14.90
CA GLY A 48 -10.81 3.43 -15.75
C GLY A 48 -9.67 4.33 -16.23
N ILE A 49 -10.04 5.43 -16.90
CA ILE A 49 -9.12 6.37 -17.57
C ILE A 49 -8.91 7.61 -16.69
N GLY A 50 -7.66 7.98 -16.45
CA GLY A 50 -7.28 9.17 -15.70
C GLY A 50 -5.84 9.14 -15.22
N ASN A 51 -5.39 10.22 -14.60
CA ASN A 51 -4.10 10.28 -13.91
C ASN A 51 -4.32 9.80 -12.48
N TYR A 52 -3.66 8.70 -12.12
CA TYR A 52 -3.79 8.07 -10.82
C TYR A 52 -2.44 7.96 -10.14
N LYS A 53 -2.41 8.01 -8.81
CA LYS A 53 -1.27 7.48 -8.05
C LYS A 53 -1.58 6.02 -7.69
N LEU A 54 -0.59 5.15 -7.85
CA LEU A 54 -0.73 3.71 -7.66
C LEU A 54 0.23 3.24 -6.57
N PHE A 55 -0.30 2.48 -5.62
CA PHE A 55 0.47 1.87 -4.54
C PHE A 55 0.12 0.39 -4.44
N VAL A 56 1.09 -0.42 -4.03
CA VAL A 56 0.91 -1.87 -3.83
C VAL A 56 1.06 -2.23 -2.36
N GLY A 57 0.32 -3.25 -1.91
CA GLY A 57 0.42 -3.81 -0.57
C GLY A 57 -0.08 -5.25 -0.51
N VAL A 58 -0.11 -5.82 0.69
CA VAL A 58 -0.53 -7.21 0.91
C VAL A 58 -1.60 -7.27 1.98
N LEU A 59 -2.77 -7.81 1.65
CA LEU A 59 -3.85 -8.06 2.62
C LEU A 59 -4.26 -9.53 2.54
N LYS A 60 -4.21 -10.24 3.66
CA LYS A 60 -4.56 -11.69 3.74
C LYS A 60 -3.82 -12.50 2.67
N ASP A 61 -2.52 -12.27 2.56
CA ASP A 61 -1.61 -12.92 1.59
C ASP A 61 -1.97 -12.69 0.11
N CYS A 62 -2.90 -11.78 -0.18
CA CYS A 62 -3.28 -11.37 -1.52
C CYS A 62 -2.61 -10.05 -1.88
N LEU A 63 -2.22 -9.90 -3.15
CA LEU A 63 -1.73 -8.62 -3.65
C LEU A 63 -2.90 -7.61 -3.69
N CYS A 64 -2.64 -6.43 -3.12
CA CYS A 64 -3.57 -5.32 -3.13
C CYS A 64 -2.99 -4.13 -3.88
N MET A 65 -3.88 -3.39 -4.53
CA MET A 65 -3.56 -2.21 -5.29
C MET A 65 -4.45 -1.05 -4.83
N ILE A 66 -3.83 0.10 -4.56
CA ILE A 66 -4.52 1.33 -4.18
C ILE A 66 -4.41 2.30 -5.34
N CYS A 67 -5.56 2.77 -5.82
CA CYS A 67 -5.65 3.80 -6.86
C CYS A 67 -6.20 5.08 -6.25
N ASP A 68 -5.35 6.08 -6.12
CA ASP A 68 -5.77 7.43 -5.75
C ASP A 68 -6.22 8.20 -7.01
N ARG A 69 -7.49 8.61 -7.05
CA ARG A 69 -8.10 9.39 -8.14
C ARG A 69 -8.01 10.90 -7.96
N GLY A 70 -7.22 11.40 -7.00
CA GLY A 70 -6.95 12.82 -6.79
C GLY A 70 -8.20 13.60 -6.38
N GLY A 71 -8.40 13.79 -5.08
CA GLY A 71 -9.51 14.59 -4.52
C GLY A 71 -10.92 14.02 -4.72
N ASN A 72 -11.08 12.90 -5.43
CA ASN A 72 -12.36 12.22 -5.62
C ASN A 72 -12.52 11.05 -4.64
N CYS A 73 -11.80 9.96 -4.91
CA CYS A 73 -11.78 8.79 -4.03
C CYS A 73 -10.46 8.02 -4.15
N VAL A 74 -10.23 7.15 -3.18
CA VAL A 74 -9.17 6.16 -3.16
C VAL A 74 -9.81 4.78 -3.28
N ASP A 75 -9.60 4.11 -4.41
CA ASP A 75 -10.07 2.74 -4.64
C ASP A 75 -9.05 1.73 -4.14
N VAL A 76 -9.53 0.68 -3.49
CA VAL A 76 -8.70 -0.45 -3.06
C VAL A 76 -9.15 -1.71 -3.78
N TRP A 77 -8.22 -2.35 -4.46
CA TRP A 77 -8.41 -3.60 -5.20
C TRP A 77 -7.60 -4.72 -4.56
N MET A 78 -8.13 -5.95 -4.66
CA MET A 78 -7.46 -7.17 -4.21
C MET A 78 -7.50 -8.23 -5.30
N MET A 79 -6.34 -8.82 -5.58
CA MET A 79 -6.16 -9.94 -6.50
C MET A 79 -6.28 -11.24 -5.71
N LYS A 80 -7.42 -11.93 -5.84
CA LYS A 80 -7.68 -13.16 -5.08
C LYS A 80 -6.81 -14.33 -5.54
N GLU A 81 -6.49 -14.36 -6.83
CA GLU A 81 -5.62 -15.37 -7.43
C GLU A 81 -4.46 -14.65 -8.09
N TYR A 82 -3.26 -14.83 -7.55
CA TYR A 82 -2.08 -14.10 -7.98
C TYR A 82 -1.80 -14.33 -9.48
N GLY A 83 -1.57 -13.25 -10.23
CA GLY A 83 -1.36 -13.28 -11.68
C GLY A 83 -2.63 -13.38 -12.54
N VAL A 84 -3.81 -13.59 -11.95
CA VAL A 84 -5.07 -13.72 -12.71
C VAL A 84 -5.80 -12.39 -12.73
N LYS A 85 -5.91 -11.77 -13.91
CA LYS A 85 -6.53 -10.44 -14.08
C LYS A 85 -7.98 -10.39 -13.60
N GLU A 86 -8.74 -11.42 -13.93
CA GLU A 86 -10.16 -11.54 -13.61
C GLU A 86 -10.42 -11.75 -12.11
N SER A 87 -9.38 -12.10 -11.35
CA SER A 87 -9.47 -12.27 -9.89
C SER A 87 -9.42 -10.96 -9.12
N TRP A 88 -9.09 -9.86 -9.78
CA TRP A 88 -9.15 -8.55 -9.15
C TRP A 88 -10.59 -8.17 -8.81
N SER A 89 -10.79 -7.76 -7.57
CA SER A 89 -12.06 -7.25 -7.08
C SER A 89 -11.86 -6.00 -6.25
N LYS A 90 -12.74 -5.01 -6.45
CA LYS A 90 -12.73 -3.78 -5.66
C LYS A 90 -13.26 -4.08 -4.26
N LEU A 91 -12.44 -3.86 -3.25
CA LEU A 91 -12.82 -4.02 -1.84
C LEU A 91 -13.60 -2.82 -1.33
N VAL A 92 -13.10 -1.61 -1.62
CA VAL A 92 -13.71 -0.37 -1.17
C VAL A 92 -13.36 0.79 -2.10
N SER A 93 -14.22 1.80 -2.11
CA SER A 93 -13.95 3.12 -2.66
C SER A 93 -14.10 4.12 -1.51
N MET A 94 -12.99 4.68 -1.05
CA MET A 94 -12.95 5.59 0.09
C MET A 94 -13.09 7.03 -0.43
N PRO A 95 -14.11 7.79 -0.04
CA PRO A 95 -14.21 9.19 -0.43
C PRO A 95 -13.11 10.00 0.25
N TYR A 96 -12.65 11.07 -0.40
CA TYR A 96 -11.90 12.11 0.29
C TYR A 96 -12.83 12.83 1.27
N MET A 97 -12.45 12.90 2.55
CA MET A 97 -13.22 13.71 3.50
C MET A 97 -12.99 15.20 3.21
N PRO A 98 -14.01 16.06 3.34
CA PRO A 98 -13.87 17.50 3.06
C PRO A 98 -12.74 18.18 3.85
N GLU A 99 -12.54 17.73 5.09
CA GLU A 99 -11.48 18.19 6.01
C GLU A 99 -10.07 17.79 5.54
N MET A 100 -9.98 16.80 4.66
CA MET A 100 -8.75 16.33 4.04
C MET A 100 -8.51 16.99 2.68
N MET A 101 -9.33 17.92 2.21
CA MET A 101 -9.02 18.70 1.02
C MET A 101 -8.28 19.99 1.39
N PRO A 102 -7.21 20.38 0.67
CA PRO A 102 -6.67 19.81 -0.57
C PRO A 102 -5.50 18.83 -0.32
N ILE A 103 -5.57 18.02 0.74
CA ILE A 103 -4.50 17.11 1.13
C ILE A 103 -4.57 15.84 0.28
N ASP A 104 -3.64 15.74 -0.66
CA ASP A 104 -3.43 14.54 -1.46
C ASP A 104 -3.10 13.31 -0.60
N PHE A 105 -3.59 12.16 -1.05
CA PHE A 105 -3.03 10.88 -0.62
C PHE A 105 -1.54 10.85 -0.98
N SER A 106 -0.70 10.62 0.03
CA SER A 106 0.75 10.63 -0.15
C SER A 106 1.30 9.22 -0.21
N ARG A 107 0.77 8.30 0.60
CA ARG A 107 1.33 6.96 0.76
C ARG A 107 0.38 5.99 1.49
N SER A 108 0.35 4.71 1.11
CA SER A 108 -0.14 3.65 2.00
C SER A 108 1.02 3.06 2.78
N LEU A 109 0.82 2.86 4.08
CA LEU A 109 1.86 2.29 4.94
C LEU A 109 1.73 0.77 5.03
N CYS A 110 0.53 0.30 5.32
CA CYS A 110 0.24 -1.14 5.34
C CYS A 110 -1.25 -1.42 5.29
N PHE A 111 -1.54 -2.64 4.88
CA PHE A 111 -2.77 -3.33 5.17
C PHE A 111 -2.60 -4.15 6.45
N LEU A 112 -3.46 -3.91 7.43
CA LEU A 112 -3.47 -4.61 8.70
C LEU A 112 -4.25 -5.93 8.57
N LYS A 113 -3.77 -6.97 9.26
CA LYS A 113 -4.37 -8.32 9.26
C LYS A 113 -5.89 -8.35 9.51
N TYR A 114 -6.42 -7.39 10.27
CA TYR A 114 -7.84 -7.32 10.65
C TYR A 114 -8.70 -6.46 9.72
N GLY A 115 -8.23 -6.17 8.51
CA GLY A 115 -8.97 -5.35 7.54
C GLY A 115 -8.85 -3.86 7.82
N GLY A 116 -7.83 -3.42 8.54
CA GLY A 116 -7.48 -2.00 8.62
C GLY A 116 -6.56 -1.62 7.46
N ILE A 117 -6.67 -0.40 6.94
CA ILE A 117 -5.69 0.17 6.01
C ILE A 117 -5.11 1.41 6.67
N LEU A 118 -3.80 1.40 6.89
CA LEU A 118 -3.09 2.55 7.45
C LEU A 118 -2.48 3.37 6.31
N MET A 119 -2.84 4.64 6.26
CA MET A 119 -2.57 5.53 5.14
C MET A 119 -2.11 6.89 5.62
N TYR A 120 -1.37 7.58 4.76
CA TYR A 120 -1.09 9.00 4.88
C TYR A 120 -1.91 9.82 3.89
N PHE A 121 -2.60 10.80 4.42
CA PHE A 121 -3.10 11.95 3.68
C PHE A 121 -2.23 13.14 4.09
N GLY A 122 -1.30 13.54 3.22
CA GLY A 122 -0.28 14.54 3.55
C GLY A 122 0.55 14.09 4.76
N ASN A 123 0.35 14.75 5.90
CA ASN A 123 1.04 14.48 7.18
C ASN A 123 0.12 13.83 8.24
N ILE A 124 -1.12 13.50 7.87
CA ILE A 124 -2.11 12.92 8.78
C ILE A 124 -2.12 11.41 8.58
N LEU A 125 -1.86 10.70 9.67
CA LEU A 125 -2.00 9.25 9.73
C LEU A 125 -3.48 8.91 9.90
N VAL A 126 -3.99 8.06 9.01
CA VAL A 126 -5.40 7.68 8.96
C VAL A 126 -5.49 6.16 8.92
N LEU A 127 -6.28 5.60 9.83
CA LEU A 127 -6.64 4.19 9.82
C LEU A 127 -8.06 4.06 9.26
N TYR A 128 -8.20 3.40 8.12
CA TYR A 128 -9.52 3.05 7.58
C TYR A 128 -9.88 1.61 7.97
N ASP A 129 -11.03 1.44 8.61
CA ASP A 129 -11.58 0.13 8.96
C ASP A 129 -12.43 -0.39 7.79
N LEU A 130 -12.00 -1.45 7.10
CA LEU A 130 -12.75 -2.02 5.98
C LEU A 130 -14.07 -2.66 6.41
N ASN A 131 -14.20 -3.09 7.66
CA ASN A 131 -15.41 -3.76 8.16
C ASN A 131 -16.47 -2.70 8.50
N GLU A 132 -16.07 -1.69 9.26
CA GLU A 132 -16.96 -0.60 9.69
C GLU A 132 -17.13 0.49 8.62
N LYS A 133 -16.23 0.54 7.63
CA LYS A 133 -16.13 1.59 6.61
C LYS A 133 -15.94 2.99 7.21
N THR A 134 -15.22 3.06 8.32
CA THR A 134 -14.98 4.29 9.09
C THR A 134 -13.52 4.71 9.05
N PHE A 135 -13.29 6.01 9.16
CA PHE A 135 -11.97 6.57 9.39
C PHE A 135 -11.73 6.72 10.89
N LYS A 136 -10.58 6.24 11.34
CA LYS A 136 -10.05 6.39 12.69
C LYS A 136 -8.77 7.22 12.59
N TYR A 137 -8.63 8.16 13.51
CA TYR A 137 -7.45 9.00 13.62
C TYR A 137 -6.68 8.56 14.85
N PRO A 138 -5.62 7.74 14.69
CA PRO A 138 -4.79 7.37 15.81
C PRO A 138 -4.14 8.65 16.35
N MET A 139 -4.69 9.18 17.44
CA MET A 139 -4.19 10.39 18.07
C MET A 139 -2.85 10.10 18.73
N LEU A 140 -1.77 10.52 18.08
CA LEU A 140 -0.50 10.75 18.75
C LEU A 140 -0.62 12.11 19.44
N ASN A 141 -0.96 12.09 20.73
CA ASN A 141 -0.93 13.30 21.56
C ASN A 141 0.47 13.94 21.41
N ASP A 142 0.50 15.25 21.19
CA ASP A 142 1.70 16.10 21.01
C ASP A 142 2.49 16.02 19.68
N VAL A 143 2.05 15.24 18.68
CA VAL A 143 2.74 15.18 17.37
C VAL A 143 1.95 15.95 16.30
N ARG A 144 2.48 17.09 15.83
CA ARG A 144 1.85 17.96 14.78
C ARG A 144 1.99 17.42 13.35
N GLY A 145 1.93 16.11 13.18
CA GLY A 145 2.09 15.43 11.91
C GLY A 145 3.29 14.49 11.90
N CYS A 146 3.21 13.47 11.06
CA CYS A 146 4.23 12.46 10.93
C CYS A 146 4.71 12.41 9.48
N HIS A 147 6.02 12.58 9.26
CA HIS A 147 6.62 12.62 7.92
C HIS A 147 6.98 11.24 7.38
N GLU A 148 7.24 10.29 8.28
CA GLU A 148 7.66 8.95 7.94
C GLU A 148 7.15 7.99 9.02
N ALA A 149 6.57 6.89 8.58
CA ALA A 149 6.23 5.77 9.44
C ALA A 149 6.56 4.49 8.70
N ASP A 150 7.15 3.56 9.42
CA ASP A 150 7.43 2.22 8.94
C ASP A 150 6.67 1.22 9.79
N VAL A 151 6.31 0.12 9.13
CA VAL A 151 5.53 -0.92 9.75
C VAL A 151 6.50 -1.94 10.32
N TYR A 152 6.64 -1.91 11.63
CA TYR A 152 7.42 -2.90 12.35
C TYR A 152 6.60 -4.18 12.52
N LEU A 153 7.04 -5.26 11.89
CA LEU A 153 6.53 -6.60 12.16
C LEU A 153 7.46 -7.26 13.17
N GLU A 154 6.97 -7.50 14.39
CA GLU A 154 7.71 -8.29 15.37
C GLU A 154 8.01 -9.67 14.79
N THR A 155 9.30 -9.96 14.64
CA THR A 155 9.76 -11.33 14.42
C THR A 155 9.92 -11.99 15.78
N LEU A 156 9.83 -13.33 15.84
CA LEU A 156 10.12 -14.12 17.06
C LEU A 156 11.56 -13.93 17.58
N VAL A 157 12.40 -13.16 16.89
CA VAL A 157 13.72 -12.75 17.34
C VAL A 157 13.59 -11.41 18.06
N SER A 158 13.65 -11.45 19.39
CA SER A 158 13.75 -10.24 20.18
C SER A 158 15.06 -9.50 19.82
N PRO A 159 15.04 -8.18 19.58
CA PRO A 159 16.26 -7.40 19.34
C PRO A 159 17.22 -7.37 20.55
N ASN A 160 16.82 -7.94 21.70
CA ASN A 160 17.64 -8.05 22.90
C ASN A 160 18.64 -9.23 22.91
N ALA A 161 18.98 -9.81 21.76
CA ALA A 161 19.92 -10.94 21.67
C ALA A 161 21.42 -10.56 21.82
N TYR A 162 21.74 -9.35 22.28
CA TYR A 162 23.09 -8.98 22.71
C TYR A 162 23.12 -8.60 24.19
N ASN A 163 23.00 -9.61 25.06
CA ASN A 163 23.75 -9.60 26.31
C ASN A 163 24.88 -10.63 26.16
N GLY A 164 25.89 -10.23 25.40
CA GLY A 164 27.19 -10.88 25.39
C GLY A 164 27.86 -10.71 26.76
N ILE A 165 28.31 -11.84 27.29
CA ILE A 165 29.05 -12.09 28.51
C ILE A 165 30.22 -11.10 28.71
N GLY A 166 30.45 -10.66 29.96
CA GLY A 166 31.62 -9.82 30.26
C GLY A 166 31.89 -9.42 31.72
N ARG A 167 31.82 -10.35 32.69
CA ARG A 167 32.79 -10.58 33.80
C ARG A 167 32.18 -11.42 34.91
#